data_AF-F0SPH2-F1
#
_entry.id   AF-F0SPH2-F1
#
_cell.length_a   1.000
_cell.length_b   1.000
_cell.length_c   1.000
_cell.angle_alpha   90.00
_cell.angle_beta   90.00
_cell.angle_gamma   90.00
#
_symmetry.space_group_name_H-M   'P 1'
#
loop_
_entity.id
_entity.type
_entity.pdbx_description
1 polymer ?
#
loop_
_entity_poly.entity_id
_entity_poly.type
_entity_poly.pdbx_seq_one_letter_code
_entity_poly.pdbx_strand_id
1 'polypeptide(L)'
;MLIVVQCVEQRRHLRGTFPDGCEFVEDDGRGARHTFVRCVSRSQELIYLQDDAVCCPKFLATLASRDLGRFDIVMLFCNRKAVNHCQSSEELIAVPRSYLTMAVGLYLSRRVCDAVEAWELQWSERNPQHRAAIDYMLRDLLMHNKWSLGATVPSLVQHRDADSHLGHPCGRRQSESYRRAFGDVDLI
;
A
#
# COMPACT_ATOMS: atom_id res chain seq x y z
N MET A 1 5.77 10.34 10.97
CA MET A 1 5.33 9.23 10.09
C MET A 1 4.90 8.07 10.97
N LEU A 2 3.59 7.81 11.02
CA LEU A 2 3.01 6.65 11.69
C LEU A 2 2.89 5.52 10.66
N ILE A 3 3.43 4.34 10.98
CA ILE A 3 3.32 3.16 10.11
C ILE A 3 2.22 2.28 10.70
N VAL A 4 1.17 2.02 9.92
CA VAL A 4 0.06 1.18 10.34
C VAL A 4 0.03 -0.11 9.56
N VAL A 5 0.10 -1.22 10.30
CA VAL A 5 0.09 -2.58 9.77
C VAL A 5 -1.21 -3.27 10.16
N GLN A 6 -1.83 -3.92 9.19
CA GLN A 6 -2.97 -4.81 9.41
C GLN A 6 -2.48 -6.24 9.76
N CYS A 7 -3.06 -6.86 10.80
CA CYS A 7 -2.90 -8.27 11.27
C CYS A 7 -1.73 -8.64 12.23
N VAL A 8 -2.03 -9.64 13.07
CA VAL A 8 -1.26 -10.17 14.22
C VAL A 8 -0.18 -11.17 13.84
N GLU A 9 -0.35 -11.94 12.76
CA GLU A 9 0.63 -12.99 12.41
C GLU A 9 1.97 -12.40 11.95
N GLN A 10 1.94 -11.33 11.15
CA GLN A 10 3.15 -10.61 10.77
C GLN A 10 3.74 -9.76 11.89
N ARG A 11 2.99 -9.51 12.98
CA ARG A 11 3.44 -8.73 14.15
C ARG A 11 4.78 -9.25 14.69
N ARG A 12 5.04 -10.56 14.61
CA ARG A 12 6.32 -11.15 15.05
C ARG A 12 7.48 -10.79 14.13
N HIS A 13 7.27 -10.78 12.81
CA HIS A 13 8.31 -10.47 11.83
C HIS A 13 8.57 -8.95 11.80
N LEU A 14 7.51 -8.15 11.84
CA LEU A 14 7.59 -6.69 11.73
C LEU A 14 8.06 -6.01 13.03
N ARG A 15 7.79 -6.56 14.22
CA ARG A 15 8.31 -6.02 15.49
C ARG A 15 9.85 -5.98 15.57
N GLY A 16 10.55 -6.87 14.87
CA GLY A 16 12.01 -6.83 14.78
C GLY A 16 12.52 -5.79 13.78
N THR A 17 11.71 -5.43 12.79
CA THR A 17 12.06 -4.52 11.71
C THR A 17 11.72 -3.07 12.02
N PHE A 18 10.69 -2.82 12.85
CA PHE A 18 10.17 -1.48 13.11
C PHE A 18 10.38 -1.01 14.56
N PRO A 19 11.08 0.11 14.79
CA PRO A 19 11.24 0.72 16.12
C PRO A 19 9.95 1.42 16.58
N ASP A 20 9.97 2.03 17.77
CA ASP A 20 8.89 2.85 18.32
C ASP A 20 8.33 3.83 17.26
N GLY A 21 7.02 3.82 17.03
CA GLY A 21 6.36 4.64 16.00
C GLY A 21 5.47 3.88 15.00
N CYS A 22 5.30 2.56 15.16
CA CYS A 22 4.34 1.76 14.41
C CYS A 22 3.10 1.42 15.24
N GLU A 23 1.91 1.56 14.65
CA GLU A 23 0.66 1.07 15.22
C GLU A 23 0.21 -0.19 14.47
N PHE A 24 -0.26 -1.19 15.22
CA PHE A 24 -0.88 -2.38 14.63
C PHE A 24 -2.38 -2.25 14.82
N VAL A 25 -3.13 -2.22 13.72
CA VAL A 25 -4.58 -2.11 13.76
C VAL A 25 -5.18 -3.41 13.27
N GLU A 26 -5.85 -4.11 14.18
CA GLU A 26 -6.57 -5.34 13.88
C GLU A 26 -7.94 -5.04 13.24
N ASP A 27 -8.35 -5.87 12.29
CA ASP A 27 -9.70 -5.84 11.74
C ASP A 27 -10.69 -6.31 12.82
N ASP A 28 -11.69 -5.50 13.11
CA ASP A 28 -12.71 -5.78 14.11
C ASP A 28 -13.91 -6.58 13.56
N GLY A 29 -13.75 -7.20 12.39
CA GLY A 29 -14.78 -7.96 11.69
C GLY A 29 -15.62 -7.12 10.71
N ARG A 30 -15.29 -5.83 10.54
CA ARG A 30 -15.97 -4.93 9.59
C ARG A 30 -15.27 -4.85 8.24
N GLY A 31 -14.13 -5.53 8.09
CA GLY A 31 -13.44 -5.72 6.83
C GLY A 31 -12.37 -4.66 6.53
N ALA A 32 -11.49 -5.00 5.59
CA ALA A 32 -10.26 -4.26 5.34
C ALA A 32 -10.46 -2.77 5.02
N ARG A 33 -11.54 -2.39 4.31
CA ARG A 33 -11.83 -0.98 4.01
C ARG A 33 -12.17 -0.19 5.28
N HIS A 34 -12.95 -0.75 6.19
CA HIS A 34 -13.27 -0.10 7.46
C HIS A 34 -12.00 0.10 8.29
N THR A 35 -11.17 -0.93 8.39
CA THR A 35 -9.87 -0.89 9.04
C THR A 35 -8.98 0.19 8.44
N PHE A 36 -8.89 0.25 7.10
CA PHE A 36 -8.15 1.28 6.39
C PHE A 36 -8.62 2.70 6.73
N VAL A 37 -9.93 2.97 6.69
CA VAL A 37 -10.49 4.29 7.04
C VAL A 37 -10.17 4.65 8.50
N ARG A 38 -10.25 3.68 9.42
CA ARG A 38 -9.85 3.88 10.82
C ARG A 38 -8.37 4.27 10.93
N CYS A 39 -7.48 3.60 10.20
CA CYS A 39 -6.05 3.96 10.16
C CYS A 39 -5.84 5.40 9.67
N VAL A 40 -6.55 5.76 8.59
CA VAL A 40 -6.44 7.09 7.98
C VAL A 40 -6.94 8.20 8.90
N SER A 41 -8.12 8.03 9.52
CA SER A 41 -8.74 9.04 10.40
C SER A 41 -7.90 9.41 11.63
N ARG A 42 -6.93 8.56 12.00
CA ARG A 42 -6.05 8.74 13.17
C ARG A 42 -4.67 9.29 12.80
N SER A 43 -4.44 9.53 11.51
CA SER A 43 -3.12 9.80 10.95
C SER A 43 -3.10 11.10 10.17
N GLN A 44 -2.12 11.96 10.44
CA GLN A 44 -1.85 13.12 9.58
C GLN A 44 -1.02 12.72 8.35
N GLU A 45 -0.30 11.63 8.38
CA GLU A 45 0.38 11.03 7.24
C GLU A 45 0.51 9.54 7.57
N LEU A 46 0.40 8.69 6.57
CA LEU A 46 0.26 7.26 6.80
C LEU A 46 1.16 6.45 5.87
N ILE A 47 1.96 5.55 6.44
CA ILE A 47 2.44 4.35 5.72
C ILE A 47 1.49 3.21 6.06
N TYR A 48 0.69 2.77 5.10
CA TYR A 48 -0.24 1.67 5.24
C TYR A 48 0.36 0.40 4.62
N LEU A 49 0.33 -0.70 5.38
CA LEU A 49 0.74 -2.03 4.91
C LEU A 49 -0.40 -3.03 5.18
N GLN A 50 -0.74 -3.81 4.15
CA GLN A 50 -1.63 -4.97 4.29
C GLN A 50 -0.92 -6.11 5.03
N ASP A 51 -1.71 -7.06 5.50
CA ASP A 51 -1.26 -8.23 6.25
C ASP A 51 -0.47 -9.26 5.42
N ASP A 52 -0.59 -9.18 4.10
CA ASP A 52 0.18 -9.94 3.12
C ASP A 52 1.37 -9.14 2.56
N ALA A 53 1.65 -7.95 3.06
CA ALA A 53 2.81 -7.16 2.64
C ALA A 53 4.12 -7.78 3.17
N VAL A 54 5.12 -7.91 2.31
CA VAL A 54 6.49 -8.29 2.68
C VAL A 54 7.42 -7.15 2.34
N CYS A 55 8.03 -6.58 3.37
CA CYS A 55 8.95 -5.44 3.25
C CYS A 55 10.34 -5.91 2.79
N CYS A 56 11.04 -5.08 2.00
CA CYS A 56 12.43 -5.36 1.67
C CYS A 56 13.36 -5.26 2.90
N PRO A 57 14.55 -5.91 2.90
CA PRO A 57 15.42 -5.95 4.08
C PRO A 57 15.88 -4.59 4.63
N LYS A 58 15.85 -3.53 3.79
CA LYS A 58 16.24 -2.16 4.17
C LYS A 58 15.05 -1.19 4.18
N PHE A 59 13.82 -1.70 4.28
CA PHE A 59 12.59 -0.93 4.09
C PHE A 59 12.60 0.44 4.76
N LEU A 60 12.87 0.50 6.07
CA LEU A 60 12.89 1.76 6.81
C LEU A 60 13.97 2.73 6.36
N ALA A 61 15.19 2.25 6.15
CA ALA A 61 16.30 3.09 5.70
C ALA A 61 16.01 3.66 4.30
N THR A 62 15.51 2.82 3.39
CA THR A 62 15.14 3.22 2.03
C THR A 62 13.91 4.13 2.01
N LEU A 63 12.99 3.98 2.95
CA LEU A 63 11.81 4.83 3.03
C LEU A 63 12.15 6.20 3.60
N ALA A 64 13.01 6.26 4.63
CA ALA A 64 13.50 7.50 5.22
C ALA A 64 14.37 8.35 4.27
N SER A 65 15.04 7.72 3.29
CA SER A 65 15.82 8.44 2.27
C SER A 65 14.99 9.00 1.12
N ARG A 66 13.69 8.67 1.03
CA ARG A 66 12.80 9.09 -0.07
C ARG A 66 11.94 10.28 0.35
N ASP A 67 11.87 11.28 -0.53
CA ASP A 67 10.93 12.39 -0.40
C ASP A 67 9.52 11.97 -0.85
N LEU A 68 8.82 11.23 0.02
CA LEU A 68 7.46 10.73 -0.25
C LEU A 68 6.44 11.87 -0.39
N GLY A 69 6.65 12.97 0.35
CA GLY A 69 5.76 14.13 0.37
C GLY A 69 5.69 14.87 -0.97
N ARG A 70 6.56 14.54 -1.92
CA ARG A 70 6.47 14.98 -3.32
C ARG A 70 5.17 14.53 -4.01
N PHE A 71 4.53 13.46 -3.54
CA PHE A 71 3.29 12.92 -4.11
C PHE A 71 2.18 12.85 -3.08
N ASP A 72 0.94 12.94 -3.54
CA ASP A 72 -0.22 12.81 -2.65
C ASP A 72 -0.38 11.36 -2.16
N ILE A 73 -0.14 10.39 -3.04
CA ILE A 73 -0.03 8.96 -2.73
C ILE A 73 1.25 8.39 -3.35
N VAL A 74 1.95 7.50 -2.64
CA VAL A 74 3.03 6.69 -3.22
C VAL A 74 2.72 5.21 -3.06
N MET A 75 2.78 4.47 -4.16
CA MET A 75 2.73 3.01 -4.14
C MET A 75 4.09 2.44 -3.77
N LEU A 76 4.12 1.68 -2.67
CA LEU A 76 5.30 0.92 -2.23
C LEU A 76 5.39 -0.45 -2.93
N PHE A 77 4.27 -0.90 -3.51
CA PHE A 77 4.17 -2.06 -4.40
C PHE A 77 3.54 -1.65 -5.73
N CYS A 78 4.19 -1.98 -6.85
CA CYS A 78 3.63 -1.77 -8.18
C CYS A 78 3.95 -2.96 -9.10
N ASN A 79 2.91 -3.61 -9.63
CA ASN A 79 3.04 -4.77 -10.53
C ASN A 79 3.00 -4.39 -12.02
N ARG A 80 2.96 -3.09 -12.35
CA ARG A 80 2.90 -2.63 -13.75
C ARG A 80 4.25 -2.81 -14.43
N LYS A 81 4.26 -3.52 -15.57
CA LYS A 81 5.47 -3.81 -16.38
C LYS A 81 6.28 -2.55 -16.68
N ALA A 82 5.63 -1.45 -17.08
CA ALA A 82 6.31 -0.19 -17.40
C ALA A 82 7.16 0.35 -16.24
N VAL A 83 6.68 0.21 -15.00
CA VAL A 83 7.43 0.58 -13.79
C VAL A 83 8.54 -0.43 -13.48
N ASN A 84 8.29 -1.70 -13.74
CA ASN A 84 9.26 -2.79 -13.51
C ASN A 84 10.45 -2.81 -14.49
N HIS A 85 10.37 -2.07 -15.61
CA HIS A 85 11.46 -1.92 -16.56
C HIS A 85 12.36 -0.71 -16.29
N CYS A 86 12.02 0.15 -15.32
CA CYS A 86 12.90 1.22 -14.87
C CYS A 86 14.17 0.60 -14.25
N GLN A 87 15.33 0.89 -14.84
CA GLN A 87 16.63 0.32 -14.44
C GLN A 87 17.26 1.03 -13.24
N SER A 88 16.68 2.13 -12.78
CA SER A 88 17.22 2.90 -11.66
C SER A 88 16.89 2.25 -10.33
N SER A 89 17.92 2.06 -9.50
CA SER A 89 17.86 1.25 -8.30
C SER A 89 17.22 1.94 -7.09
N GLU A 90 16.94 3.24 -7.14
CA GLU A 90 16.45 4.00 -5.97
C GLU A 90 15.51 5.17 -6.34
N GLU A 91 14.68 5.02 -7.36
CA GLU A 91 13.83 6.11 -7.83
C GLU A 91 12.42 6.10 -7.22
N LEU A 92 11.92 7.30 -6.95
CA LEU A 92 10.51 7.59 -6.78
C LEU A 92 10.03 8.25 -8.07
N ILE A 93 9.17 7.56 -8.82
CA ILE A 93 8.74 8.02 -10.15
C ILE A 93 7.28 8.45 -10.13
N ALA A 94 6.93 9.44 -10.94
CA ALA A 94 5.55 9.79 -11.21
C ALA A 94 4.91 8.73 -12.11
N VAL A 95 3.69 8.31 -11.79
CA VAL A 95 2.95 7.32 -12.60
C VAL A 95 1.51 7.78 -12.86
N PRO A 96 0.86 7.27 -13.92
CA PRO A 96 -0.56 7.55 -14.15
C PRO A 96 -1.42 7.08 -12.97
N ARG A 97 -2.42 7.88 -12.58
CA ARG A 97 -3.37 7.55 -11.49
C ARG A 97 -4.05 6.19 -11.67
N SER A 98 -4.25 5.77 -12.92
CA SER A 98 -4.83 4.46 -13.27
C SER A 98 -3.94 3.27 -12.91
N TYR A 99 -2.69 3.50 -12.48
CA TYR A 99 -1.79 2.45 -12.04
C TYR A 99 -2.07 1.99 -10.61
N LEU A 100 -2.81 2.77 -9.81
CA LEU A 100 -3.28 2.34 -8.50
C LEU A 100 -4.34 1.24 -8.66
N THR A 101 -3.91 0.00 -8.52
CA THR A 101 -4.75 -1.21 -8.66
C THR A 101 -4.59 -2.21 -7.53
N MET A 102 -3.69 -1.95 -6.58
CA MET A 102 -3.51 -2.77 -5.38
C MET A 102 -3.02 -1.86 -4.25
N ALA A 103 -3.58 -2.02 -3.05
CA ALA A 103 -3.29 -1.21 -1.88
C ALA A 103 -2.39 -1.93 -0.85
N VAL A 104 -1.50 -2.81 -1.33
CA VAL A 104 -0.63 -3.67 -0.47
C VAL A 104 0.30 -2.85 0.42
N GLY A 105 0.87 -1.79 -0.15
CA GLY A 105 1.73 -0.87 0.58
C GLY A 105 1.62 0.53 -0.01
N LEU A 106 1.22 1.50 0.81
CA LEU A 106 0.98 2.88 0.39
C LEU A 106 1.59 3.86 1.37
N TYR A 107 2.10 4.98 0.85
CA TYR A 107 2.17 6.23 1.60
C TYR A 107 0.99 7.12 1.21
N LEU A 108 0.36 7.76 2.19
CA LEU A 108 -0.69 8.76 2.02
C LEU A 108 -0.24 10.05 2.70
N SER A 109 -0.25 11.13 1.93
CA SER A 109 -0.05 12.48 2.45
C SER A 109 -1.21 12.93 3.34
N ARG A 110 -0.98 13.99 4.11
CA ARG A 110 -2.00 14.61 4.97
C ARG A 110 -3.29 14.96 4.26
N ARG A 111 -3.16 15.60 3.11
CA ARG A 111 -4.32 16.02 2.32
C ARG A 111 -5.17 14.82 1.89
N VAL A 112 -4.54 13.69 1.59
CA VAL A 112 -5.26 12.45 1.28
C VAL A 112 -5.94 11.92 2.52
N CYS A 113 -5.22 11.85 3.64
CA CYS A 113 -5.79 11.37 4.90
C CYS A 113 -7.04 12.16 5.30
N ASP A 114 -6.97 13.50 5.26
CA ASP A 114 -8.07 14.39 5.62
C ASP A 114 -9.30 14.22 4.71
N ALA A 115 -9.11 13.77 3.46
CA ALA A 115 -10.20 13.65 2.48
C ALA A 115 -10.85 12.27 2.44
N VAL A 116 -10.15 11.21 2.85
CA VAL A 116 -10.63 9.82 2.73
C VAL A 116 -11.93 9.60 3.50
N GLU A 117 -12.07 10.14 4.71
CA GLU A 117 -13.27 9.92 5.54
C GLU A 117 -14.53 10.46 4.88
N ALA A 118 -14.49 11.72 4.42
CA ALA A 118 -15.62 12.34 3.72
C ALA A 118 -15.90 11.67 2.36
N TRP A 119 -14.85 11.20 1.68
CA TRP A 119 -14.97 10.54 0.38
C TRP A 119 -15.55 9.13 0.49
N GLU A 120 -15.18 8.35 1.51
CA GLU A 120 -15.59 6.95 1.65
C GLU A 120 -17.11 6.81 1.72
N LEU A 121 -17.77 7.70 2.45
CA LEU A 121 -19.23 7.71 2.56
C LEU A 121 -19.89 7.88 1.18
N GLN A 122 -19.53 8.95 0.47
CA GLN A 122 -20.09 9.26 -0.86
C GLN A 122 -19.74 8.17 -1.88
N TRP A 123 -18.53 7.64 -1.82
CA TRP A 123 -18.07 6.62 -2.74
C TRP A 123 -18.80 5.28 -2.51
N SER A 124 -19.04 4.91 -1.25
CA SER A 124 -19.74 3.68 -0.87
C SER A 124 -21.20 3.66 -1.30
N GLU A 125 -21.89 4.80 -1.19
CA GLU A 125 -23.27 4.94 -1.67
C GLU A 125 -23.37 4.75 -3.19
N ARG A 126 -22.38 5.23 -3.94
CA ARG A 126 -22.31 5.09 -5.41
C ARG A 126 -21.80 3.73 -5.87
N ASN A 127 -21.04 3.03 -5.03
CA ASN A 127 -20.36 1.78 -5.36
C ASN A 127 -20.62 0.67 -4.31
N PRO A 128 -21.88 0.34 -3.99
CA PRO A 128 -22.22 -0.58 -2.90
C PRO A 128 -21.70 -2.02 -3.09
N GLN A 129 -21.35 -2.40 -4.33
CA GLN A 129 -20.77 -3.69 -4.70
C GLN A 129 -19.26 -3.78 -4.39
N HIS A 130 -18.57 -2.65 -4.20
CA HIS A 130 -17.12 -2.60 -4.03
C HIS A 130 -16.70 -2.38 -2.55
N ARG A 131 -17.31 -3.14 -1.64
CA ARG A 131 -17.15 -2.97 -0.18
C ARG A 131 -15.70 -3.11 0.33
N ALA A 132 -14.87 -3.89 -0.36
CA ALA A 132 -13.47 -4.14 0.02
C ALA A 132 -12.43 -3.43 -0.88
N ALA A 133 -12.86 -2.69 -1.91
CA ALA A 133 -11.94 -2.18 -2.94
C ALA A 133 -11.31 -0.83 -2.54
N ILE A 134 -10.36 -0.85 -1.61
CA ILE A 134 -9.62 0.33 -1.14
C ILE A 134 -8.91 1.02 -2.32
N ASP A 135 -8.29 0.25 -3.20
CA ASP A 135 -7.56 0.72 -4.37
C ASP A 135 -8.46 1.48 -5.35
N TYR A 136 -9.70 1.01 -5.59
CA TYR A 136 -10.63 1.69 -6.48
C TYR A 136 -11.14 3.00 -5.87
N MET A 137 -11.45 2.99 -4.57
CA MET A 137 -11.86 4.18 -3.84
C MET A 137 -10.78 5.27 -3.89
N LEU A 138 -9.52 4.91 -3.59
CA LEU A 138 -8.40 5.83 -3.61
C LEU A 138 -8.08 6.31 -5.03
N ARG A 139 -8.18 5.45 -6.04
CA ARG A 139 -7.99 5.85 -7.44
C ARG A 139 -9.02 6.88 -7.85
N ASP A 140 -10.29 6.68 -7.52
CA ASP A 140 -11.35 7.63 -7.84
C ASP A 140 -11.14 8.96 -7.12
N LEU A 141 -10.72 8.93 -5.84
CA LEU A 141 -10.36 10.13 -5.08
C LEU A 141 -9.22 10.92 -5.74
N LEU A 142 -8.14 10.22 -6.15
CA LEU A 142 -7.01 10.80 -6.86
C LEU A 142 -7.44 11.45 -8.19
N MET A 143 -8.28 10.75 -8.96
CA MET A 143 -8.76 11.26 -10.25
C MET A 143 -9.65 12.49 -10.07
N HIS A 144 -10.59 12.43 -9.11
CA HIS A 144 -11.51 13.53 -8.80
C HIS A 144 -10.75 14.81 -8.45
N ASN A 145 -9.75 14.71 -7.58
CA ASN A 145 -8.98 15.85 -7.11
C ASN A 145 -7.76 16.20 -7.98
N LYS A 146 -7.50 15.42 -9.04
CA LYS A 146 -6.31 15.54 -9.89
C LYS A 146 -4.98 15.46 -9.11
N TRP A 147 -4.95 14.67 -8.05
CA TRP A 147 -3.77 14.49 -7.19
C TRP A 147 -2.70 13.62 -7.83
N SER A 148 -1.48 13.81 -7.40
CA SER A 148 -0.29 13.14 -7.90
C SER A 148 -0.15 11.73 -7.34
N LEU A 149 0.35 10.80 -8.16
CA LEU A 149 0.62 9.42 -7.77
C LEU A 149 2.09 9.10 -8.09
N GLY A 150 2.81 8.64 -7.07
CA GLY A 150 4.16 8.13 -7.18
C GLY A 150 4.22 6.61 -7.07
N ALA A 151 5.32 6.01 -7.51
CA ALA A 151 5.65 4.61 -7.23
C ALA A 151 7.13 4.47 -6.91
N THR A 152 7.45 3.60 -5.95
CA THR A 152 8.84 3.26 -5.65
C THR A 152 9.38 2.25 -6.68
N VAL A 153 10.56 2.54 -7.23
CA VAL A 153 11.37 1.61 -8.01
C VAL A 153 12.72 1.40 -7.28
N PRO A 154 13.11 0.14 -7.01
CA PRO A 154 12.24 -1.03 -7.02
C PRO A 154 11.06 -0.86 -6.03
N SER A 155 10.02 -1.68 -6.18
CA SER A 155 8.97 -1.78 -5.15
C SER A 155 9.61 -2.09 -3.79
N LEU A 156 9.24 -1.38 -2.73
CA LEU A 156 9.76 -1.62 -1.38
C LEU A 156 8.99 -2.70 -0.62
N VAL A 157 7.81 -3.03 -1.12
CA VAL A 157 6.92 -4.06 -0.61
C VAL A 157 6.61 -5.05 -1.72
N GLN A 158 6.46 -6.31 -1.34
CA GLN A 158 6.00 -7.42 -2.17
C GLN A 158 4.71 -7.98 -1.57
N HIS A 159 3.72 -8.27 -2.41
CA HIS A 159 2.52 -9.02 -2.01
C HIS A 159 2.88 -10.49 -1.80
N ARG A 160 2.57 -11.04 -0.62
CA ARG A 160 2.60 -12.48 -0.34
C ARG A 160 1.37 -13.07 -1.00
N ASP A 161 1.53 -13.63 -2.19
CA ASP A 161 0.46 -14.42 -2.81
C ASP A 161 0.27 -15.71 -2.01
N ALA A 162 -0.48 -15.66 -0.92
CA ALA A 162 -1.07 -16.85 -0.36
C ALA A 162 -2.14 -17.35 -1.34
N ASP A 163 -2.26 -18.68 -1.48
CA ASP A 163 -3.36 -19.26 -2.24
C ASP A 163 -4.68 -18.74 -1.66
N SER A 164 -5.46 -18.05 -2.49
CA SER A 164 -6.74 -17.53 -2.06
C SER A 164 -7.59 -18.69 -1.55
N HIS A 165 -8.04 -18.62 -0.28
CA HIS A 165 -8.98 -19.59 0.28
C HIS A 165 -10.30 -19.66 -0.51
N LEU A 166 -10.56 -18.71 -1.42
CA LEU A 166 -11.71 -18.68 -2.31
C LEU A 166 -11.55 -19.62 -3.53
N GLY A 167 -10.43 -20.34 -3.67
CA GLY A 167 -10.24 -21.36 -4.71
C GLY A 167 -10.11 -20.82 -6.14
N HIS A 168 -10.02 -19.50 -6.30
CA HIS A 168 -9.76 -18.89 -7.60
C HIS A 168 -8.26 -18.98 -7.93
N PRO A 169 -7.87 -19.50 -9.11
CA PRO A 169 -6.49 -19.48 -9.57
C PRO A 169 -6.10 -18.04 -9.91
N CYS A 170 -5.79 -17.26 -8.88
CA CYS A 170 -5.13 -15.98 -9.01
C CYS A 170 -3.66 -16.29 -9.23
N GLY A 171 -3.16 -16.13 -10.46
CA GLY A 171 -1.72 -16.27 -10.72
C GLY A 171 -0.91 -15.38 -9.79
N ARG A 172 0.24 -15.88 -9.30
CA ARG A 172 1.13 -15.17 -8.38
C ARG A 172 1.44 -13.76 -8.89
N ARG A 173 0.93 -12.72 -8.22
CA ARG A 173 1.17 -11.30 -8.49
C ARG A 173 2.44 -10.81 -7.80
N GLN A 174 3.59 -11.20 -8.34
CA GLN A 174 4.88 -10.72 -7.87
C GLN A 174 5.40 -9.47 -8.61
N SER A 175 5.97 -8.51 -7.88
CA SER A 175 6.65 -7.35 -8.46
C SER A 175 8.00 -7.80 -9.02
N GLU A 176 8.17 -7.67 -10.33
CA GLU A 176 9.42 -8.04 -10.98
C GLU A 176 10.58 -7.12 -10.57
N SER A 177 10.31 -5.83 -10.32
CA SER A 177 11.35 -4.91 -9.80
C SER A 177 11.79 -5.29 -8.39
N TYR A 178 10.86 -5.70 -7.52
CA TYR A 178 11.20 -6.20 -6.19
C TYR A 178 12.11 -7.42 -6.28
N ARG A 179 11.69 -8.45 -7.05
CA ARG A 179 12.44 -9.71 -7.16
C ARG A 179 13.85 -9.53 -7.71
N ARG A 180 14.00 -8.67 -8.73
CA ARG A 180 15.31 -8.35 -9.29
C ARG A 180 16.23 -7.66 -8.28
N ALA A 181 15.68 -6.82 -7.40
CA ALA A 181 16.47 -6.04 -6.44
C ALA A 181 16.73 -6.76 -5.12
N PHE A 182 15.77 -7.55 -4.63
CA PHE A 182 15.77 -8.11 -3.27
C PHE A 182 15.64 -9.64 -3.21
N GLY A 183 15.45 -10.30 -4.35
CA GLY A 183 15.24 -11.74 -4.43
C GLY A 183 13.78 -12.17 -4.31
N ASP A 184 13.55 -13.47 -4.39
CA ASP A 184 12.23 -14.07 -4.19
C ASP A 184 11.82 -14.00 -2.71
N VAL A 185 10.51 -13.97 -2.48
CA VAL A 185 9.94 -14.04 -1.13
C VAL A 185 9.41 -15.46 -0.92
N ASP A 186 9.97 -16.16 0.06
CA ASP A 186 9.49 -17.49 0.43
C ASP A 186 8.07 -17.40 0.99
N LEU A 187 7.13 -18.00 0.26
CA LEU A 187 5.75 -18.16 0.69
C LEU A 187 5.70 -19.36 1.64
N ILE A 188 5.91 -19.14 2.94
CA ILE A 188 5.62 -20.15 3.97
C ILE A 188 4.11 -20.27 4.13
#